data_AF-A0A967SDE4-F1
#
_entry.id   AF-A0A967SDE4-F1
#
_cell.length_a   1.000
_cell.length_b   1.000
_cell.length_c   1.000
_cell.angle_alpha   90.00
_cell.angle_beta   90.00
_cell.angle_gamma   90.00
#
_symmetry.space_group_name_H-M   'P 1'
#
loop_
_entity.id
_entity.type
_entity.pdbx_description
1 polymer ?
#
loop_
_entity_poly.entity_id
_entity_poly.type
_entity_poly.pdbx_seq_one_letter_code
_entity_poly.pdbx_strand_id
1 'polypeptide(L)'
;MTPDFFNRSLVAAVAVLAVVGVIDSAVDDDFDSLAVFAMVILLSLGLVARMTWGRPGVPVRADLARWLHQRATDGGESIGQVADRALSAYRAELLDTGDPD
;
A
#
# COMPACT_ATOMS: atom_id res chain seq x y z
N MET A 1 -14.77 0.39 4.76
CA MET A 1 -13.46 -0.29 4.58
C MET A 1 -12.83 0.24 3.31
N THR A 2 -11.64 0.82 3.38
CA THR A 2 -10.89 1.20 2.17
C THR A 2 -10.48 -0.06 1.41
N PRO A 3 -10.57 -0.08 0.06
CA PRO A 3 -10.27 -1.26 -0.75
C PRO A 3 -8.86 -1.84 -0.50
N ASP A 4 -7.89 -1.00 -0.14
CA ASP A 4 -6.54 -1.44 0.22
C ASP A 4 -6.47 -2.33 1.46
N PHE A 5 -7.34 -2.10 2.45
CA PHE A 5 -7.36 -2.92 3.67
C PHE A 5 -7.83 -4.34 3.37
N PHE A 6 -8.89 -4.47 2.58
CA PHE A 6 -9.44 -5.75 2.17
C PHE A 6 -8.43 -6.57 1.35
N ASN A 7 -7.79 -5.92 0.37
CA ASN A 7 -6.76 -6.55 -0.46
C ASN A 7 -5.59 -7.05 0.38
N ARG A 8 -5.12 -6.24 1.35
CA ARG A 8 -4.02 -6.61 2.24
C ARG A 8 -4.37 -7.77 3.16
N SER A 9 -5.60 -7.81 3.69
CA SER A 9 -6.07 -8.95 4.50
C SER A 9 -6.21 -10.23 3.69
N LEU A 10 -6.67 -10.12 2.43
CA LEU A 10 -6.80 -11.27 1.53
C LEU A 10 -5.43 -11.86 1.20
N VAL A 11 -4.45 -11.01 0.87
CA VAL A 11 -3.07 -11.45 0.61
C VAL A 11 -2.44 -12.11 1.85
N ALA A 12 -2.70 -11.56 3.05
CA ALA A 12 -2.24 -12.18 4.29
C ALA A 12 -2.86 -13.56 4.52
N ALA A 13 -4.17 -13.71 4.28
CA ALA A 13 -4.85 -14.99 4.39
C ALA A 13 -4.31 -16.03 3.40
N VAL A 14 -4.09 -15.62 2.14
CA VAL A 14 -3.47 -16.49 1.11
C VAL A 14 -2.07 -16.93 1.52
N ALA A 15 -1.24 -16.02 2.05
CA ALA A 15 0.10 -16.35 2.52
C ALA A 15 0.07 -17.37 3.68
N VAL A 16 -0.85 -17.22 4.64
CA VAL A 16 -1.02 -18.17 5.75
C VAL A 16 -1.43 -19.55 5.24
N LEU A 17 -2.41 -19.62 4.32
CA LEU A 17 -2.83 -20.89 3.73
C LEU A 17 -1.70 -21.55 2.95
N ALA A 18 -0.91 -20.78 2.21
CA ALA A 18 0.24 -21.31 1.48
C ALA A 18 1.31 -21.88 2.43
N VAL A 19 1.55 -21.27 3.59
CA VAL A 19 2.47 -21.83 4.61
C VAL A 19 1.98 -23.18 5.10
N VAL A 20 0.67 -23.34 5.36
CA VAL A 20 0.09 -24.64 5.74
C VAL A 20 0.32 -25.66 4.63
N GLY A 21 0.10 -25.28 3.37
CA GLY A 21 0.34 -26.15 2.21
C GLY A 21 1.80 -26.57 2.05
N VAL A 22 2.78 -25.68 2.32
CA VAL A 22 4.21 -26.04 2.33
C VAL A 22 4.50 -27.09 3.39
N ILE A 23 3.97 -26.92 4.61
CA ILE A 23 4.20 -27.86 5.71
C ILE A 23 3.63 -29.24 5.37
N ASP A 24 2.39 -29.27 4.86
CA ASP A 24 1.71 -30.50 4.46
C ASP A 24 2.46 -31.23 3.34
N SER A 25 2.84 -30.51 2.28
CA SER A 25 3.58 -31.07 1.15
C SER A 25 4.98 -31.56 1.54
N ALA A 26 5.63 -30.90 2.50
CA ALA A 26 6.92 -31.34 3.02
C ALA A 26 6.82 -32.62 3.86
N VAL A 27 5.68 -32.85 4.52
CA VAL A 27 5.42 -34.09 5.27
C VAL A 27 5.10 -35.25 4.32
N ASP A 28 4.39 -34.98 3.24
CA ASP A 28 4.00 -35.98 2.24
C ASP A 28 5.07 -36.26 1.16
N ASP A 29 6.27 -35.65 1.26
CA ASP A 29 7.35 -35.70 0.26
C ASP A 29 6.89 -35.30 -1.17
N ASP A 30 5.82 -34.49 -1.27
CA ASP A 30 5.31 -33.96 -2.53
C ASP A 30 6.00 -32.64 -2.88
N PHE A 31 7.13 -32.76 -3.60
CA PHE A 31 7.94 -31.62 -4.00
C PHE A 31 7.26 -30.70 -5.02
N ASP A 32 6.29 -31.20 -5.81
CA ASP A 32 5.58 -30.37 -6.80
C ASP A 32 4.64 -29.40 -6.08
N SER A 33 3.85 -29.90 -5.13
CA SER A 33 2.97 -29.07 -4.30
C SER A 33 3.77 -28.10 -3.43
N LEU A 34 4.91 -28.55 -2.88
CA LEU A 34 5.81 -27.69 -2.10
C LEU A 34 6.32 -26.50 -2.93
N ALA A 35 6.74 -26.74 -4.18
CA ALA A 35 7.21 -25.71 -5.08
C ALA A 35 6.10 -24.68 -5.40
N VAL A 36 4.87 -25.15 -5.65
CA VAL A 36 3.72 -24.28 -5.91
C VAL A 36 3.43 -23.39 -4.70
N PHE A 37 3.34 -23.94 -3.50
CA PHE A 37 3.05 -23.14 -2.30
C PHE A 37 4.18 -22.16 -1.99
N ALA A 38 5.44 -22.56 -2.16
CA ALA A 38 6.58 -21.66 -2.01
C ALA A 38 6.50 -20.48 -3.00
N MET A 39 6.11 -20.72 -4.25
CA MET A 39 5.92 -19.67 -5.26
C MET A 39 4.79 -18.71 -4.86
N VAL A 40 3.67 -19.22 -4.34
CA VAL A 40 2.57 -18.40 -3.83
C VAL A 40 3.01 -17.50 -2.68
N ILE A 41 3.84 -18.00 -1.76
CA ILE A 41 4.41 -17.20 -0.67
C ILE A 41 5.28 -16.07 -1.22
N LEU A 42 6.18 -16.38 -2.16
CA LEU A 42 7.07 -15.38 -2.77
C LEU A 42 6.28 -14.28 -3.49
N LEU A 43 5.25 -14.65 -4.24
CA LEU A 43 4.38 -13.68 -4.93
C LEU A 43 3.60 -12.81 -3.92
N SER A 44 3.10 -13.41 -2.84
CA SER A 44 2.40 -12.70 -1.77
C SER A 44 3.32 -11.68 -1.09
N LEU A 45 4.55 -12.08 -0.76
CA LEU A 45 5.58 -11.18 -0.21
C LEU A 45 5.93 -10.05 -1.18
N GLY A 46 6.16 -10.36 -2.45
CA GLY A 46 6.46 -9.37 -3.48
C GLY A 46 5.33 -8.34 -3.64
N LEU A 47 4.07 -8.79 -3.57
CA LEU A 47 2.91 -7.92 -3.65
C LEU A 47 2.79 -7.01 -2.42
N VAL A 48 2.99 -7.53 -1.20
CA VAL A 48 3.01 -6.72 0.03
C VAL A 48 4.16 -5.70 0.01
N ALA A 49 5.35 -6.12 -0.44
CA ALA A 49 6.48 -5.22 -0.62
C ALA A 49 6.12 -4.10 -1.60
N ARG A 50 5.55 -4.42 -2.77
CA ARG A 50 5.10 -3.41 -3.75
C ARG A 50 4.06 -2.44 -3.17
N MET A 51 3.08 -2.94 -2.42
CA MET A 51 2.06 -2.11 -1.78
C MET A 51 2.65 -1.14 -0.75
N THR A 52 3.73 -1.52 -0.08
CA THR A 52 4.40 -0.70 0.94
C THR A 52 5.47 0.23 0.36
N TRP A 53 6.12 -0.15 -0.75
CA TRP A 53 7.21 0.61 -1.37
C TRP A 53 6.74 1.76 -2.29
N GLY A 54 5.44 1.83 -2.60
CA GLY A 54 4.90 2.71 -3.65
C GLY A 54 4.94 4.22 -3.40
N ARG A 55 5.33 4.71 -2.21
CA ARG A 55 5.42 6.15 -1.92
C ARG A 55 6.87 6.56 -1.67
N PRO A 56 7.60 7.07 -2.68
CA PRO A 56 8.90 7.68 -2.44
C PRO A 56 8.74 8.83 -1.43
N GLY A 57 9.55 8.81 -0.36
CA GLY A 57 9.56 9.87 0.63
C GLY A 57 10.05 11.16 -0.01
N VAL A 58 9.16 12.12 -0.22
CA VAL A 58 9.54 13.44 -0.71
C VAL A 58 10.08 14.24 0.47
N PRO A 59 11.30 14.80 0.41
CA PRO A 59 11.78 15.68 1.46
C PRO A 59 10.88 16.93 1.51
N VAL A 60 10.24 17.15 2.66
CA VAL A 60 9.33 18.27 2.89
C VAL A 60 10.05 19.36 3.69
N ARG A 61 9.88 20.63 3.28
CA ARG A 61 10.37 21.78 4.08
C ARG A 61 9.73 21.76 5.47
N ALA A 62 10.51 22.06 6.51
CA ALA A 62 10.06 22.03 7.91
C ALA A 62 8.79 22.87 8.18
N ASP A 63 8.60 23.96 7.44
CA ASP A 63 7.44 24.84 7.56
C ASP A 63 6.16 24.17 7.05
N LEU A 64 6.26 23.46 5.93
CA LEU A 64 5.14 22.71 5.34
C LEU A 64 4.80 21.49 6.20
N ALA A 65 5.82 20.83 6.77
CA ALA A 65 5.61 19.72 7.70
C ALA A 65 4.84 20.18 8.95
N ARG A 66 5.20 21.35 9.51
CA ARG A 66 4.47 21.97 10.63
C ARG A 66 3.05 22.33 10.27
N TRP A 67 2.84 22.95 9.10
CA TRP A 67 1.50 23.28 8.62
C TRP A 67 0.63 22.04 8.44
N LEU A 68 1.16 20.98 7.82
CA LEU A 68 0.47 19.70 7.64
C LEU A 68 0.07 19.07 8.97
N HIS A 69 0.98 19.09 9.95
CA HIS A 69 0.73 18.53 11.27
C HIS A 69 -0.37 19.29 12.01
N GLN A 70 -0.33 20.62 11.97
CA GLN A 70 -1.34 21.46 12.61
C GLN A 70 -2.72 21.25 11.97
N ARG A 71 -2.79 21.24 10.64
CA ARG A 71 -4.03 21.01 9.88
C ARG A 71 -4.64 19.62 10.16
N ALA A 72 -3.79 18.60 10.25
CA ALA A 72 -4.21 17.24 10.61
C ALA A 72 -4.79 17.17 12.03
N THR A 73 -4.14 17.87 12.98
CA THR A 73 -4.59 17.93 14.37
C THR A 73 -5.94 18.65 14.49
N ASP A 74 -6.09 19.78 13.80
CA ASP A 74 -7.33 20.57 13.83
C ASP A 74 -8.51 19.85 13.15
N GLY A 75 -8.23 19.05 12.10
CA GLY A 75 -9.26 18.36 11.32
C GLY A 75 -9.57 16.93 11.77
N GLY A 76 -8.77 16.33 12.64
CA GLY A 76 -8.85 14.90 12.98
C GLY A 76 -8.51 13.95 11.82
N GLU A 77 -7.93 14.48 10.74
CA GLU A 77 -7.53 13.75 9.54
C GLU A 77 -6.06 13.31 9.66
N SER A 78 -5.67 12.25 8.94
CA SER A 78 -4.26 11.90 8.86
C SER A 78 -3.47 12.92 8.04
N ILE A 79 -2.19 13.14 8.35
CA ILE A 79 -1.28 14.02 7.59
C ILE A 79 -1.30 13.68 6.08
N GLY A 80 -1.35 12.38 5.75
CA GLY A 80 -1.42 11.91 4.37
C GLY A 80 -2.69 12.36 3.65
N GLN A 81 -3.85 12.29 4.32
CA GLN A 81 -5.13 12.75 3.73
C GLN A 81 -5.13 14.27 3.49
N VAL A 82 -4.57 15.05 4.43
CA VAL A 82 -4.43 16.49 4.25
C VAL A 82 -3.53 16.81 3.06
N ALA A 83 -2.39 16.12 2.95
CA ALA A 83 -1.45 16.30 1.85
C ALA A 83 -2.09 15.89 0.50
N ASP A 84 -2.74 14.73 0.43
CA ASP A 84 -3.39 14.23 -0.79
C ASP A 84 -4.49 15.21 -1.27
N ARG A 85 -5.29 15.77 -0.34
CA ARG A 85 -6.29 16.80 -0.66
C ARG A 85 -5.67 18.10 -1.17
N ALA A 86 -4.60 18.57 -0.52
CA ALA A 86 -3.92 19.78 -0.95
C ALA A 86 -3.31 19.60 -2.35
N LEU A 87 -2.71 18.44 -2.62
CA LEU A 87 -2.17 18.11 -3.93
C LEU A 87 -3.26 17.98 -4.99
N SER A 88 -4.39 17.37 -4.67
CA SER A 88 -5.50 17.21 -5.61
C SER A 88 -6.11 18.56 -5.97
N ALA A 89 -6.27 19.46 -5.01
CA ALA A 89 -6.76 20.82 -5.24
C ALA A 89 -5.79 21.60 -6.14
N TYR A 90 -4.50 21.57 -5.83
CA TYR A 90 -3.47 22.22 -6.64
C TYR A 90 -3.42 21.67 -8.07
N ARG A 91 -3.51 20.35 -8.23
CA ARG A 91 -3.53 19.71 -9.56
C ARG A 91 -4.78 20.08 -10.36
N ALA A 92 -5.94 20.19 -9.72
CA ALA A 92 -7.17 20.61 -10.39
C ALA A 92 -7.04 22.03 -10.95
N GLU A 93 -6.50 22.96 -10.16
CA GLU A 93 -6.25 24.35 -10.58
C GLU A 93 -5.24 24.45 -11.74
N LEU A 94 -4.19 23.63 -11.70
CA LEU A 94 -3.17 23.57 -12.75
C LEU A 94 -3.72 23.07 -14.10
N LEU A 95 -4.69 22.16 -14.06
CA LEU A 95 -5.32 21.59 -15.26
C LEU A 95 -6.42 22.50 -15.81
N ASP A 96 -7.16 23.19 -14.93
CA ASP A 96 -8.21 24.16 -15.30
C ASP A 96 -7.63 25.41 -15.99
N THR A 97 -6.43 25.83 -15.60
CA THR A 97 -5.72 26.97 -16.23
C THR A 97 -5.10 26.61 -17.59
N GLY A 98 -5.13 25.32 -17.98
CA GLY A 98 -4.44 24.77 -19.15
C GLY A 98 -5.34 24.45 -20.34
N ASP A 99 -6.61 24.87 -20.34
CA ASP A 99 -7.55 24.73 -21.46
C ASP A 99 -7.60 26.03 -22.29
N PRO A 100 -6.73 26.20 -23.31
CA PRO A 100 -6.91 27.24 -24.31
C PRO A 100 -7.95 26.79 -25.34
N ASP A 101 -9.08 27.51 -25.40
CA ASP A 101 -9.97 27.55 -26.58
C ASP A 101 -9.19 27.87 -27.87
#